data_AF-A0A820C3L7-F1
#
_entry.id   AF-A0A820C3L7-F1
#
_cell.length_a   1.000
_cell.length_b   1.000
_cell.length_c   1.000
_cell.angle_alpha   90.00
_cell.angle_beta   90.00
_cell.angle_gamma   90.00
#
_symmetry.space_group_name_H-M   'P 1'
#
loop_
_entity.id
_entity.type
_entity.pdbx_description
1 polymer ?
#
loop_
_entity_poly.entity_id
_entity_poly.type
_entity_poly.pdbx_seq_one_letter_code
_entity_poly.pdbx_strand_id
1 'polypeptide(L)'
;MVGIDARNKHMVDTKYICPVCSLILRGSVQLTECGHRLCQTCLNAEQEQMDIDLPRTTTAEAYIPTTVKFEEVYEMLNILASGIEALVNDDQRQCNESLQMQITLITLKEESSKLKLSVEESKAFLEG
;
A
#
# COMPACT_ATOMS: atom_id res chain seq x y z
N MET A 1 29.56 -16.92 -8.23
CA MET A 1 28.35 -16.95 -9.09
C MET A 1 27.13 -17.04 -8.18
N VAL A 2 26.30 -15.99 -8.14
CA VAL A 2 25.06 -15.93 -7.34
C VAL A 2 23.92 -16.68 -8.06
N GLY A 3 22.74 -16.77 -7.43
CA GLY A 3 21.60 -17.64 -7.78
C GLY A 3 21.20 -17.65 -9.27
N ILE A 4 20.51 -18.72 -9.69
CA ILE A 4 20.07 -18.87 -11.08
C ILE A 4 18.86 -17.95 -11.30
N ASP A 5 18.97 -17.04 -12.28
CA ASP A 5 17.83 -16.29 -12.78
C ASP A 5 16.96 -17.21 -13.64
N ALA A 6 16.02 -17.91 -13.00
CA ALA A 6 14.96 -18.54 -13.77
C ALA A 6 14.02 -17.43 -14.24
N ARG A 7 13.79 -17.38 -15.56
CA ARG A 7 12.88 -16.44 -16.23
C ARG A 7 11.44 -16.44 -15.69
N ASN A 8 11.10 -17.34 -14.77
CA ASN A 8 9.78 -17.50 -14.15
C ASN A 8 9.84 -17.48 -12.61
N LYS A 9 10.39 -16.41 -11.98
CA LYS A 9 10.33 -16.21 -10.51
C LYS A 9 8.92 -16.37 -9.94
N HIS A 10 7.88 -16.05 -10.72
CA HIS A 10 6.47 -16.10 -10.32
C HIS A 10 5.86 -17.51 -10.27
N MET A 11 6.54 -18.54 -10.78
CA MET A 11 6.04 -19.93 -10.74
C MET A 11 6.72 -20.78 -9.65
N VAL A 12 7.62 -20.18 -8.87
CA VAL A 12 8.41 -20.89 -7.87
C VAL A 12 7.87 -20.52 -6.50
N ASP A 13 7.49 -21.55 -5.74
CA ASP A 13 7.04 -21.41 -4.36
C ASP A 13 8.09 -20.65 -3.52
N THR A 14 7.64 -19.73 -2.67
CA THR A 14 8.49 -18.82 -1.90
C THR A 14 9.49 -19.57 -1.02
N LYS A 15 9.21 -20.81 -0.65
CA LYS A 15 10.14 -21.70 0.07
C LYS A 15 11.43 -22.04 -0.69
N TYR A 16 11.47 -21.80 -2.00
CA TYR A 16 12.66 -22.01 -2.85
C TYR A 16 13.37 -20.71 -3.21
N ILE A 17 12.95 -19.58 -2.64
CA ILE A 17 13.54 -18.28 -2.86
C ILE A 17 14.46 -17.96 -1.68
N CYS A 18 15.68 -17.54 -1.99
CA CYS A 18 16.63 -17.08 -0.98
C CYS A 18 16.16 -15.73 -0.42
N PRO A 19 16.01 -15.57 0.91
CA PRO A 19 15.60 -14.29 1.49
C PRO A 19 16.66 -13.20 1.34
N VAL A 20 17.95 -13.58 1.23
CA VAL A 20 19.07 -12.63 1.13
C VAL A 20 19.18 -12.04 -0.28
N CYS A 21 19.18 -12.87 -1.32
CA CYS A 21 19.39 -12.41 -2.69
C CYS A 21 18.12 -12.37 -3.55
N SER A 22 16.96 -12.78 -3.02
CA SER A 22 15.68 -12.82 -3.73
C SER A 22 15.72 -13.58 -5.07
N LEU A 23 16.64 -14.54 -5.19
CA LEU A 23 16.81 -15.44 -6.33
C LEU A 23 16.49 -16.88 -5.89
N ILE A 24 16.34 -17.78 -6.86
CA ILE A 24 16.15 -19.21 -6.56
C ILE A 24 17.38 -19.74 -5.82
N LEU A 25 17.13 -20.48 -4.75
CA LEU A 25 18.15 -21.09 -3.91
C LEU A 25 19.12 -21.93 -4.75
N ARG A 26 20.41 -21.59 -4.68
CA ARG A 26 21.50 -22.33 -5.32
C ARG A 26 22.47 -22.80 -4.25
N GLY A 27 22.61 -24.12 -4.10
CA GLY A 27 23.34 -24.72 -2.99
C GLY A 27 22.67 -24.36 -1.66
N SER A 28 21.41 -24.78 -1.47
CA SER A 28 20.62 -24.39 -0.31
C SER A 28 21.21 -24.94 0.98
N VAL A 29 21.42 -24.07 1.97
CA VAL A 29 21.77 -24.41 3.35
C VAL A 29 20.60 -24.08 4.24
N GLN A 30 20.31 -24.94 5.21
CA GLN A 30 19.27 -24.70 6.20
C GLN A 30 19.92 -24.29 7.53
N LEU A 31 19.50 -23.15 8.07
CA LEU A 31 19.94 -22.70 9.39
C LEU A 31 19.39 -23.63 10.46
N THR A 32 20.26 -24.12 11.34
CA THR A 32 19.89 -25.09 12.39
C THR A 32 18.99 -24.49 13.46
N GLU A 33 19.07 -23.18 13.69
CA GLU A 33 18.34 -22.49 14.76
C GLU A 33 16.92 -22.12 14.38
N CYS A 34 16.70 -21.67 13.14
CA CYS A 34 15.40 -21.13 12.71
C CYS A 34 14.81 -21.85 11.50
N GLY A 35 15.50 -22.84 10.93
CA GLY A 35 15.01 -23.68 9.84
C GLY A 35 14.90 -22.99 8.47
N HIS A 36 15.28 -21.71 8.36
CA HIS A 36 15.25 -20.96 7.11
C HIS A 36 16.33 -21.43 6.14
N ARG A 37 16.03 -21.36 4.84
CA ARG A 37 16.95 -21.77 3.77
C ARG A 37 17.55 -20.57 3.06
N LEU A 38 18.85 -20.63 2.82
CA LEU A 38 19.65 -19.59 2.17
C LEU A 38 20.53 -20.22 1.08
N CYS A 39 21.07 -19.43 0.16
CA CYS A 39 22.18 -19.88 -0.68
C CYS A 39 23.45 -20.02 0.17
N GLN A 40 24.26 -21.06 -0.02
CA GLN A 40 25.57 -21.23 0.64
C GLN A 40 26.45 -19.98 0.48
N THR A 41 26.44 -19.37 -0.71
CA THR A 41 27.20 -18.15 -0.99
C THR A 41 26.70 -16.95 -0.19
N CYS A 42 25.40 -16.87 0.08
CA CYS A 42 24.82 -15.81 0.90
C CYS A 42 25.17 -16.02 2.38
N LEU A 43 25.16 -17.26 2.86
CA LEU A 43 25.59 -17.58 4.22
C LEU A 43 27.07 -17.27 4.45
N ASN A 44 27.94 -17.64 3.52
CA ASN A 44 29.38 -17.39 3.65
C ASN A 44 29.71 -15.89 3.60
N ALA A 45 29.00 -15.12 2.75
CA ALA A 45 29.19 -13.66 2.68
C ALA A 45 28.80 -12.94 3.98
N GLU A 46 27.81 -13.46 4.72
CA GLU A 46 27.44 -12.93 6.03
C GLU A 46 28.44 -13.34 7.12
N GLN A 47 29.00 -14.56 7.06
CA GLN A 47 30.02 -15.01 8.01
C GLN A 47 31.37 -14.30 7.82
N GLU A 48 31.77 -14.00 6.59
CA GLU A 48 33.00 -13.26 6.27
C GLU A 48 32.95 -11.78 6.72
N GLN A 49 31.78 -11.25 7.13
CA GLN A 49 31.65 -9.90 7.72
C GLN A 49 31.94 -9.85 9.23
N MET A 50 32.11 -10.98 9.92
CA MET A 50 32.37 -11.00 11.37
C MET A 50 33.86 -11.10 11.76
N ASP A 51 34.78 -11.35 10.82
CA ASP A 51 36.17 -11.74 11.14
C ASP A 51 37.28 -10.85 10.53
N ILE A 52 37.03 -9.57 10.20
CA ILE A 52 38.07 -8.73 9.60
C ILE A 52 38.19 -7.35 10.27
N ASP A 53 39.17 -7.23 11.17
CA ASP A 53 39.92 -5.99 11.41
C ASP A 53 40.46 -5.46 10.06
N LEU A 54 39.99 -4.29 9.63
CA LEU A 54 40.46 -3.51 8.47
C LEU A 54 42.02 -3.32 8.55
N PRO A 55 42.82 -3.23 7.44
CA PRO A 55 42.47 -2.55 6.19
C PRO A 55 43.15 -3.02 4.87
N ARG A 56 42.47 -2.83 3.71
CA ARG A 56 42.99 -2.11 2.51
C ARG A 56 42.17 -2.35 1.24
N THR A 57 41.70 -1.23 0.69
CA THR A 57 41.60 -0.84 -0.73
C THR A 57 41.76 -1.90 -1.83
N THR A 58 40.72 -2.09 -2.64
CA THR A 58 40.81 -2.05 -4.12
C THR A 58 39.41 -1.95 -4.76
N THR A 59 39.21 -0.86 -5.51
CA THR A 59 38.33 -0.70 -6.69
C THR A 59 37.16 -1.67 -6.88
N ALA A 60 35.95 -1.21 -6.54
CA ALA A 60 34.72 -1.48 -7.31
C ALA A 60 33.71 -0.37 -6.97
N GLU A 61 32.94 0.02 -7.97
CA GLU A 61 32.05 1.18 -8.01
C GLU A 61 31.16 1.29 -6.77
N ALA A 62 30.99 2.53 -6.31
CA ALA A 62 30.23 2.88 -5.13
C ALA A 62 28.76 2.43 -5.23
N TYR A 63 28.47 1.22 -4.77
CA TYR A 63 27.17 0.93 -4.19
C TYR A 63 27.13 1.69 -2.86
N ILE A 64 26.62 2.93 -2.89
CA ILE A 64 26.21 3.64 -1.70
C ILE A 64 24.91 2.94 -1.28
N PRO A 65 24.89 2.13 -0.20
CA PRO A 65 23.61 1.79 0.39
C PRO A 65 23.10 3.10 0.94
N THR A 66 22.08 3.69 0.34
CA THR A 66 21.32 4.76 1.00
C THR A 66 20.75 4.10 2.25
N THR A 67 21.44 4.27 3.36
CA THR A 67 20.94 3.90 4.67
C THR A 67 19.79 4.85 4.95
N VAL A 68 18.61 4.54 4.41
CA VAL A 68 17.39 5.26 4.74
C VAL A 68 17.23 5.10 6.23
N LYS A 69 17.24 6.21 6.96
CA LYS A 69 17.12 6.15 8.41
C LYS A 69 15.71 5.66 8.70
N PHE A 70 15.59 4.63 9.52
CA PHE A 70 14.30 4.04 9.90
C PHE A 70 13.29 5.10 10.37
N GLU A 71 13.78 6.17 10.98
CA GLU A 71 13.02 7.33 11.43
C GLU A 71 12.33 8.08 10.29
N GLU A 72 13.00 8.28 9.15
CA GLU A 72 12.42 8.93 7.95
C GLU A 72 11.28 8.08 7.38
N VAL A 73 11.42 6.75 7.41
CA VAL A 73 10.36 5.82 6.97
C VAL A 73 9.16 5.90 7.90
N TYR A 74 9.40 5.96 9.22
CA TYR A 74 8.33 6.06 10.21
C TYR A 74 7.55 7.38 10.06
N GLU A 75 8.24 8.50 9.84
CA GLU A 75 7.59 9.78 9.56
C GLU A 75 6.74 9.73 8.29
N MET A 76 7.26 9.15 7.21
CA MET A 76 6.49 8.96 5.97
C MET A 76 5.24 8.10 6.20
N LEU A 77 5.33 7.02 6.98
CA LEU A 77 4.19 6.17 7.29
C LEU A 77 3.14 6.91 8.13
N ASN A 78 3.55 7.75 9.08
CA ASN A 78 2.61 8.56 9.87
C ASN A 78 1.89 9.61 9.03
N ILE A 79 2.61 10.28 8.12
CA ILE A 79 2.01 11.23 7.17
C ILE A 79 1.01 10.50 6.28
N LEU A 80 1.38 9.33 5.76
CA LEU A 80 0.50 8.53 4.91
C LEU A 80 -0.76 8.07 5.67
N ALA A 81 -0.60 7.56 6.89
CA ALA A 81 -1.72 7.16 7.74
C ALA A 81 -2.68 8.31 8.00
N SER A 82 -2.16 9.49 8.34
CA SER A 82 -2.96 10.70 8.56
C SER A 82 -3.69 11.15 7.29
N GLY A 83 -3.02 11.05 6.13
CA GLY A 83 -3.63 11.35 4.83
C GLY A 83 -4.77 10.39 4.48
N ILE A 84 -4.62 9.10 4.77
CA ILE A 84 -5.69 8.10 4.56
C ILE A 84 -6.89 8.42 5.46
N GLU A 85 -6.65 8.73 6.74
CA GLU A 85 -7.72 9.09 7.65
C GLU A 85 -8.48 10.35 7.21
N ALA A 86 -7.77 11.37 6.72
CA ALA A 86 -8.38 12.57 6.16
C ALA A 86 -9.28 12.24 4.94
N LEU A 87 -8.80 11.38 4.03
CA LEU A 87 -9.59 10.96 2.86
C LEU A 87 -10.84 10.17 3.25
N VAL A 88 -10.74 9.29 4.25
CA VAL A 88 -11.90 8.55 4.78
C VAL A 88 -12.93 9.50 5.39
N ASN A 89 -12.47 10.48 6.15
CA ASN A 89 -13.35 11.49 6.73
C ASN A 89 -14.03 12.36 5.65
N ASP A 90 -13.31 12.73 4.60
CA ASP A 90 -13.86 13.48 3.48
C ASP A 90 -14.90 12.68 2.69
N ASP A 91 -14.66 11.38 2.43
CA ASP A 91 -15.62 10.49 1.77
C ASP A 91 -16.91 10.35 2.59
N GLN A 92 -16.77 10.16 3.91
CA GLN A 92 -17.92 10.12 4.82
C GLN A 92 -18.70 11.44 4.84
N ARG A 93 -18.01 12.59 4.84
CA ARG A 93 -18.66 13.91 4.75
C ARG A 93 -19.43 14.04 3.45
N GLN A 94 -18.81 13.67 2.32
CA GLN A 94 -19.44 13.75 1.01
C GLN A 94 -20.68 12.84 0.92
N CYS A 95 -20.62 11.64 1.51
CA CYS A 95 -21.77 10.74 1.61
C CYS A 95 -22.93 11.39 2.40
N ASN A 96 -22.63 12.03 3.53
CA ASN A 96 -23.64 12.71 4.35
C ASN A 96 -24.28 13.90 3.60
N GLU A 97 -23.47 14.73 2.93
CA GLU A 97 -23.95 15.85 2.13
C GLU A 97 -24.83 15.38 0.97
N SER A 98 -24.44 14.30 0.29
CA SER A 98 -25.23 13.70 -0.78
C SER A 98 -26.60 13.23 -0.29
N LEU A 99 -26.64 12.54 0.85
CA LEU A 99 -27.89 12.09 1.47
C LEU A 99 -28.78 13.29 1.85
N GLN A 100 -28.21 14.32 2.46
CA GLN A 100 -28.95 15.54 2.81
C GLN A 100 -29.56 16.21 1.58
N MET A 101 -28.82 16.25 0.47
CA MET A 101 -29.33 16.81 -0.78
C MET A 101 -30.46 15.96 -1.38
N GLN A 102 -30.38 14.63 -1.31
CA GLN A 102 -31.48 13.75 -1.73
C GLN A 102 -32.75 13.99 -0.91
N ILE A 103 -32.62 14.08 0.42
CA ILE A 103 -33.75 14.38 1.31
C ILE A 103 -34.37 15.72 0.92
N THR A 104 -33.54 16.75 0.70
CA THR A 104 -34.01 18.08 0.31
C THR A 104 -34.75 18.07 -1.02
N LEU A 105 -34.26 17.32 -2.01
CA LEU A 105 -34.92 17.16 -3.31
C LEU A 105 -36.29 16.47 -3.19
N ILE A 106 -36.40 15.46 -2.33
CA ILE A 106 -37.68 14.78 -2.06
C ILE A 106 -38.68 15.77 -1.45
N THR A 107 -38.27 16.51 -0.42
CA THR A 107 -39.12 17.52 0.23
C THR A 107 -39.59 18.59 -0.77
N LEU A 108 -38.67 19.14 -1.58
CA LEU A 108 -39.03 20.16 -2.58
C LEU A 108 -39.98 19.60 -3.64
N LYS A 109 -39.82 18.34 -4.03
CA LYS A 109 -40.73 17.67 -4.98
C LYS A 109 -42.14 17.52 -4.39
N GLU A 110 -42.24 17.17 -3.12
CA GLU A 110 -43.52 17.09 -2.41
C GLU A 110 -44.19 18.48 -2.29
N GLU A 111 -43.44 19.50 -1.90
CA GLU A 111 -43.93 20.88 -1.80
C GLU A 111 -44.39 21.43 -3.15
N SER A 112 -43.60 21.19 -4.20
CA SER A 112 -43.96 21.57 -5.58
C SER A 112 -45.25 20.88 -6.03
N SER A 113 -45.44 19.61 -5.67
CA SER A 113 -46.67 18.87 -5.98
C SER A 113 -47.89 19.43 -5.25
N LYS A 114 -47.74 19.81 -3.97
CA LYS A 114 -48.79 20.46 -3.18
C LYS A 114 -49.17 21.83 -3.76
N LEU A 115 -48.18 22.64 -4.12
CA LEU A 115 -48.41 23.94 -4.74
C LEU A 115 -49.13 23.80 -6.08
N LYS A 116 -48.74 22.82 -6.90
CA LYS A 116 -49.39 22.56 -8.18
C LYS A 116 -50.89 22.26 -8.02
N LEU A 117 -51.24 21.38 -7.07
CA LEU A 117 -52.64 21.08 -6.74
C LEU A 117 -53.40 22.34 -6.31
N SER A 118 -52.81 23.13 -5.41
CA SER A 118 -53.43 24.37 -4.93
C SER A 118 -53.68 25.40 -6.05
N VAL A 119 -52.77 25.50 -7.02
CA VAL A 119 -52.95 26.36 -8.21
C VAL A 119 -54.05 25.83 -9.11
N GLU A 120 -54.11 24.52 -9.35
CA GLU A 120 -55.16 23.88 -10.17
C GLU A 120 -56.55 24.08 -9.55
N GLU A 121 -56.69 23.92 -8.23
CA GLU A 121 -57.93 24.20 -7.50
C GLU A 121 -58.35 25.66 -7.59
N SER A 122 -57.41 26.59 -7.40
CA SER A 122 -57.67 28.03 -7.51
C SER A 122 -58.10 28.43 -8.92
N LYS A 123 -57.51 27.81 -9.95
CA LYS A 123 -57.87 28.02 -11.35
C LYS A 123 -59.28 27.49 -11.64
N ALA A 124 -59.60 26.28 -11.18
CA ALA A 124 -60.93 25.70 -11.36
C ALA A 124 -62.04 26.54 -10.71
N PHE A 125 -61.75 27.18 -9.57
CA PHE A 125 -62.69 28.10 -8.92
C PHE A 125 -62.96 29.38 -9.74
N LEU A 126 -61.98 29.89 -10.49
CA LEU A 126 -62.12 31.11 -11.30
C LEU A 126 -62.79 30.85 -12.66
N GLU A 127 -62.73 29.61 -13.16
CA GLU A 127 -63.26 29.23 -14.48
C GLU A 127 -64.67 28.60 -14.42
N GLY A 128 -65.23 28.38 -13.23
CA GLY A 128 -66.61 27.92 -12.99
C GLY A 128 -67.58 29.05 -12.68
#